data_AF-A0A182EX70-F1
#
_entry.id   AF-A0A182EX70-F1
#
_cell.length_a   1.000
_cell.length_b   1.000
_cell.length_c   1.000
_cell.angle_alpha   90.00
_cell.angle_beta   90.00
_cell.angle_gamma   90.00
#
_symmetry.space_group_name_H-M   'P 1'
#
loop_
_entity.id
_entity.type
_entity.pdbx_description
1 polymer ?
#
loop_
_entity_poly.entity_id
_entity_poly.type
_entity_poly.pdbx_seq_one_letter_code
_entity_poly.pdbx_strand_id
1 'polypeptide(L)'
;MSGRFSIEEEGEYDGTVSGTEELRSSSEVQLFDPVEEIETVGDDVDDSITPSQLVKEITIAWQNEICSPRLLPHMETFVDLMIDQLESMEENFNKCKDHTSLKIILHKMEVQRLAYMINEYIRTRLKKIEKDVEVLQNEDVEREKTNAPRLLSSAEKIFAE
;
A
#
# COMPACT_ATOMS: atom_id res chain seq x y z
N MET A 1 59.49 -39.93 -31.38
CA MET A 1 58.73 -40.93 -30.59
C MET A 1 57.61 -40.17 -29.90
N SER A 2 56.44 -39.96 -30.51
CA SER A 2 55.32 -40.90 -30.75
C SER A 2 54.52 -41.23 -29.48
N GLY A 3 53.21 -40.91 -29.51
CA GLY A 3 52.19 -41.34 -28.54
C GLY A 3 51.20 -40.23 -28.15
N ARG A 4 50.32 -39.76 -29.05
CA ARG A 4 48.97 -40.28 -29.39
C ARG A 4 47.87 -39.76 -28.44
N PHE A 5 47.21 -38.67 -28.85
CA PHE A 5 45.87 -38.29 -28.38
C PHE A 5 44.89 -38.64 -29.51
N SER A 6 44.01 -39.60 -29.27
CA SER A 6 43.04 -40.08 -30.26
C SER A 6 41.83 -39.14 -30.31
N ILE A 7 41.42 -38.80 -31.53
CA ILE A 7 40.18 -38.11 -31.90
C ILE A 7 39.12 -39.17 -32.21
N GLU A 8 37.94 -39.04 -31.62
CA GLU A 8 36.63 -39.58 -32.06
C GLU A 8 35.57 -38.62 -31.48
N GLU A 9 34.52 -38.14 -32.14
CA GLU A 9 33.98 -38.28 -33.49
C GLU A 9 33.00 -37.10 -33.68
N GLU A 10 32.94 -36.55 -34.89
CA GLU A 10 31.99 -35.48 -35.26
C GLU A 10 30.59 -36.03 -35.54
N GLY A 11 29.58 -35.25 -35.15
CA GLY A 11 28.21 -35.37 -35.66
C GLY A 11 27.92 -34.20 -36.59
N GLU A 12 27.96 -34.49 -37.89
CA GLU A 12 27.70 -33.62 -39.03
C GLU A 12 26.20 -33.33 -39.21
N TYR A 13 25.79 -32.06 -39.36
CA TYR A 13 24.79 -31.71 -40.39
C TYR A 13 24.99 -30.28 -40.90
N ASP A 14 25.17 -30.22 -42.22
CA ASP A 14 25.21 -29.07 -43.11
C ASP A 14 23.77 -28.62 -43.47
N GLY A 15 23.60 -27.35 -43.88
CA GLY A 15 22.46 -26.99 -44.71
C GLY A 15 21.95 -25.55 -44.64
N THR A 16 22.57 -24.68 -45.44
CA THR A 16 22.00 -23.50 -46.12
C THR A 16 21.88 -22.17 -45.37
N VAL A 17 22.77 -21.24 -45.75
CA VAL A 17 22.57 -19.78 -45.67
C VAL A 17 21.71 -19.32 -46.85
N SER A 18 20.59 -18.65 -46.55
CA SER A 18 19.93 -17.66 -47.41
C SER A 18 19.47 -16.56 -46.44
N GLY A 19 20.12 -15.41 -46.35
CA GLY A 19 20.15 -14.41 -47.42
C GLY A 19 18.81 -13.68 -47.45
N THR A 20 18.64 -12.67 -46.59
CA THR A 20 18.22 -11.27 -46.89
C THR A 20 17.76 -10.56 -45.61
N GLU A 21 18.42 -9.45 -45.30
CA GLU A 21 17.90 -8.36 -44.47
C GLU A 21 16.56 -7.87 -45.02
N GLU A 22 15.55 -7.66 -44.16
CA GLU A 22 14.67 -6.49 -44.25
C GLU A 22 14.12 -6.16 -42.86
N LEU A 23 14.49 -4.97 -42.39
CA LEU A 23 13.84 -4.28 -41.28
C LEU A 23 12.37 -4.02 -41.63
N ARG A 24 11.45 -4.53 -40.83
CA ARG A 24 10.12 -3.91 -40.68
C ARG A 24 9.71 -3.90 -39.22
N SER A 25 9.90 -2.72 -38.64
CA SER A 25 9.13 -2.17 -37.54
C SER A 25 7.65 -2.54 -37.67
N SER A 26 7.10 -3.21 -36.66
CA SER A 26 5.70 -3.08 -36.26
C SER A 26 5.54 -3.54 -34.81
N SER A 27 5.23 -2.56 -33.98
CA SER A 27 4.63 -2.61 -32.65
C SER A 27 3.65 -3.76 -32.43
N GLU A 28 3.85 -4.55 -31.37
CA GLU A 28 2.76 -5.13 -30.60
C GLU A 28 3.26 -5.51 -29.20
N VAL A 29 3.25 -4.53 -28.30
CA VAL A 29 3.38 -4.79 -26.86
C VAL A 29 2.04 -5.36 -26.42
N GLN A 30 1.97 -6.67 -26.18
CA GLN A 30 0.82 -7.27 -25.52
C GLN A 30 0.80 -6.80 -24.06
N LEU A 31 0.13 -5.68 -23.83
CA LEU A 31 -0.23 -5.17 -22.53
C LEU A 31 -1.35 -6.05 -21.97
N PHE A 32 -0.98 -7.19 -21.38
CA PHE A 32 -1.85 -7.89 -20.44
C PHE A 32 -1.77 -7.11 -19.12
N ASP A 33 -2.66 -6.13 -18.97
CA ASP A 33 -3.02 -5.59 -17.66
C ASP A 33 -4.10 -6.53 -17.10
N PRO A 34 -3.83 -7.34 -16.06
CA PRO A 34 -4.91 -7.91 -15.29
C PRO A 34 -5.48 -6.74 -14.49
N VAL A 35 -6.59 -6.18 -14.97
CA VAL A 35 -7.48 -5.40 -14.13
C VAL A 35 -7.88 -6.35 -13.00
N GLU A 36 -7.27 -6.17 -11.82
CA GLU A 36 -7.83 -6.72 -10.59
C GLU A 36 -9.25 -6.15 -10.50
N GLU A 37 -10.23 -7.02 -10.72
CA GLU A 37 -11.61 -6.75 -10.35
C GLU A 37 -11.60 -6.24 -8.91
N ILE A 38 -12.00 -4.98 -8.72
CA ILE A 38 -12.41 -4.50 -7.42
C ILE A 38 -13.64 -5.33 -7.09
N GLU A 39 -13.42 -6.45 -6.38
CA GLU A 39 -14.48 -7.13 -5.66
C GLU A 39 -15.03 -6.10 -4.67
N THR A 40 -16.15 -5.49 -5.04
CA THR A 40 -17.03 -4.86 -4.07
C THR A 40 -17.52 -5.99 -3.19
N VAL A 41 -16.82 -6.21 -2.06
CA VAL A 41 -17.15 -7.22 -1.07
C VAL A 41 -18.58 -6.93 -0.60
N GLY A 42 -19.52 -7.70 -1.14
CA GLY A 42 -20.89 -7.75 -0.70
C GLY A 42 -20.93 -8.49 0.64
N ASP A 43 -21.21 -7.73 1.70
CA ASP A 43 -22.15 -8.01 2.79
C ASP A 43 -22.39 -9.48 3.23
N ASP A 44 -21.35 -10.30 3.40
CA ASP A 44 -21.39 -11.51 4.25
C ASP A 44 -19.97 -12.08 4.56
N VAL A 45 -19.08 -11.23 5.05
CA VAL A 45 -17.72 -11.64 5.48
C VAL A 45 -17.55 -11.18 6.91
N ASP A 46 -17.35 -12.14 7.83
CA ASP A 46 -16.90 -11.99 9.21
C ASP A 46 -16.49 -10.55 9.57
N ASP A 47 -17.20 -9.91 10.53
CA ASP A 47 -16.99 -8.53 11.02
C ASP A 47 -15.55 -8.26 11.53
N SER A 48 -14.63 -9.22 11.40
CA SER A 48 -13.22 -9.09 11.71
C SER A 48 -12.40 -8.70 10.48
N ILE A 49 -11.92 -7.45 10.49
CA ILE A 49 -10.93 -7.00 9.51
C ILE A 49 -9.57 -7.65 9.78
N THR A 50 -8.98 -8.26 8.75
CA THR A 50 -7.64 -8.84 8.88
C THR A 50 -6.56 -7.74 8.90
N PRO A 51 -5.38 -7.97 9.52
CA PRO A 51 -4.30 -6.99 9.53
C PRO A 51 -3.85 -6.55 8.13
N SER A 52 -3.88 -7.46 7.15
CA SER A 52 -3.52 -7.13 5.76
C SER A 52 -4.55 -6.21 5.10
N GLN A 53 -5.84 -6.43 5.35
CA GLN A 53 -6.90 -5.54 4.87
C GLN A 53 -6.80 -4.17 5.53
N LEU A 54 -6.55 -4.12 6.84
CA LEU A 54 -6.35 -2.87 7.56
C LEU A 54 -5.22 -2.01 6.96
N VAL A 55 -4.07 -2.63 6.66
CA VAL A 55 -2.95 -1.93 6.01
C VAL A 55 -3.35 -1.44 4.61
N LYS A 56 -4.09 -2.23 3.84
CA LYS A 56 -4.60 -1.84 2.51
C LYS A 56 -5.52 -0.62 2.60
N GLU A 57 -6.52 -0.66 3.47
CA GLU A 57 -7.50 0.42 3.63
C GLU A 57 -6.85 1.73 4.09
N ILE A 58 -5.93 1.67 5.08
CA ILE A 58 -5.17 2.85 5.51
C ILE A 58 -4.29 3.39 4.38
N THR A 59 -3.65 2.52 3.60
CA THR A 59 -2.81 2.96 2.48
C THR A 59 -3.63 3.74 1.45
N ILE A 60 -4.81 3.23 1.11
CA ILE A 60 -5.74 3.89 0.17
C ILE A 60 -6.22 5.22 0.75
N ALA A 61 -6.66 5.24 2.01
CA ALA A 61 -7.12 6.45 2.68
C ALA A 61 -6.02 7.52 2.71
N TRP A 62 -4.80 7.14 3.05
CA TRP A 62 -3.63 8.03 3.06
C TRP A 62 -3.32 8.62 1.67
N GLN A 63 -3.26 7.78 0.63
CA GLN A 63 -3.01 8.25 -0.73
C GLN A 63 -4.12 9.18 -1.23
N ASN A 64 -5.38 8.83 -0.98
CA ASN A 64 -6.53 9.65 -1.34
C ASN A 64 -6.48 10.99 -0.63
N GLU A 65 -6.11 11.01 0.65
CA GLU A 65 -6.00 12.25 1.41
C GLU A 65 -4.86 13.14 0.89
N ILE A 66 -3.70 12.59 0.51
CA ILE A 66 -2.63 13.39 -0.11
C ILE A 66 -3.09 13.98 -1.46
N CYS A 67 -3.76 13.19 -2.28
CA CYS A 67 -4.10 13.58 -3.66
C CYS A 67 -5.37 14.45 -3.74
N SER A 68 -6.25 14.41 -2.73
CA SER A 68 -7.48 15.18 -2.74
C SER A 68 -7.23 16.65 -2.36
N PRO A 69 -7.75 17.63 -3.13
CA PRO A 69 -7.65 19.04 -2.76
C PRO A 69 -8.56 19.43 -1.58
N ARG A 70 -9.60 18.64 -1.29
CA ARG A 70 -10.54 18.83 -0.18
C ARG A 70 -10.34 17.73 0.88
N LEU A 71 -10.75 18.02 2.11
CA LEU A 71 -10.79 17.02 3.18
C LEU A 71 -11.78 15.89 2.85
N LEU A 72 -11.37 14.64 3.06
CA LEU A 72 -12.22 13.46 2.90
C LEU A 72 -12.87 13.05 4.23
N PRO A 73 -13.89 12.18 4.24
CA PRO A 73 -14.43 11.60 5.47
C PRO A 73 -13.34 10.92 6.31
N HIS A 74 -13.39 11.10 7.63
CA HIS A 74 -12.39 10.53 8.52
C HIS A 74 -12.58 9.00 8.67
N MET A 75 -11.51 8.24 8.47
CA MET A 75 -11.49 6.78 8.67
C MET A 75 -11.15 6.41 10.15
N GLU A 76 -11.97 6.88 11.10
CA GLU A 76 -11.68 6.79 12.56
C GLU A 76 -11.41 5.37 13.02
N THR A 77 -12.32 4.44 12.70
CA THR A 77 -12.21 3.03 13.06
C THR A 77 -10.91 2.38 12.59
N PHE A 78 -10.44 2.71 11.38
CA PHE A 78 -9.22 2.11 10.83
C PHE A 78 -7.97 2.73 11.45
N VAL A 79 -8.00 4.03 11.76
CA VAL A 79 -6.89 4.71 12.44
C VAL A 79 -6.71 4.15 13.83
N ASP A 80 -7.80 4.06 14.61
CA ASP A 80 -7.78 3.52 15.97
C ASP A 80 -7.27 2.08 15.97
N LEU A 81 -7.81 1.23 15.08
CA LEU A 81 -7.36 -0.14 14.98
C LEU A 81 -5.88 -0.24 14.60
N MET A 82 -5.39 0.61 13.69
CA MET A 82 -3.97 0.61 13.33
C MET A 82 -3.08 1.03 14.50
N ILE A 83 -3.50 2.00 15.30
CA ILE A 83 -2.78 2.42 16.51
C ILE A 83 -2.68 1.24 17.49
N ASP A 84 -3.81 0.57 17.78
CA ASP A 84 -3.83 -0.61 18.64
C ASP A 84 -2.91 -1.74 18.14
N GLN A 85 -2.90 -1.99 16.82
CA GLN A 85 -2.00 -2.98 16.23
C GLN A 85 -0.52 -2.59 16.38
N LEU A 86 -0.19 -1.31 16.21
CA LEU A 86 1.19 -0.83 16.36
C LEU A 86 1.67 -0.93 17.81
N GLU A 87 0.82 -0.57 18.78
CA GLU A 87 1.13 -0.70 20.21
C GLU A 87 1.35 -2.16 20.59
N SER A 88 0.48 -3.06 20.12
CA SER A 88 0.63 -4.51 20.34
C SER A 88 1.95 -5.05 19.75
N MET A 89 2.31 -4.62 18.54
CA MET A 89 3.60 -4.97 17.93
C MET A 89 4.76 -4.46 18.78
N GLU A 90 4.71 -3.21 19.26
CA GLU A 90 5.76 -2.59 20.07
C GLU A 90 5.96 -3.29 21.41
N GLU A 91 4.87 -3.60 22.12
CA GLU A 91 4.93 -4.36 23.36
C GLU A 91 5.58 -5.73 23.20
N ASN A 92 5.28 -6.42 22.09
CA ASN A 92 5.84 -7.73 21.81
C ASN A 92 7.36 -7.68 21.61
N PHE A 93 7.91 -6.59 21.04
CA PHE A 93 9.38 -6.42 20.95
C PHE A 93 10.02 -6.18 22.30
N ASN A 94 9.39 -5.40 23.17
CA ASN A 94 9.92 -5.09 24.50
C ASN A 94 10.03 -6.35 25.39
N LYS A 95 9.24 -7.39 25.07
CA LYS A 95 9.26 -8.70 25.75
C LYS A 95 10.33 -9.65 25.18
N CYS A 96 10.88 -9.40 23.99
CA CYS A 96 11.91 -10.25 23.38
C CYS A 96 13.30 -9.99 23.97
N LYS A 97 14.04 -11.06 24.30
CA LYS A 97 15.39 -10.97 24.89
C LYS A 97 16.52 -10.79 23.87
N ASP A 98 16.32 -11.23 22.64
CA ASP A 98 17.33 -11.17 21.58
C ASP A 98 16.93 -10.15 20.50
N HIS A 99 17.39 -8.91 20.66
CA HIS A 99 17.08 -7.83 19.72
C HIS A 99 17.89 -7.88 18.41
N THR A 100 18.82 -8.84 18.27
CA THR A 100 19.72 -8.90 17.10
C THR A 100 19.19 -9.80 15.98
N SER A 101 18.14 -10.57 16.25
CA SER A 101 17.51 -11.42 15.24
C SER A 101 16.93 -10.59 14.08
N LEU A 102 17.14 -11.06 12.85
CA LEU A 102 16.61 -10.41 11.64
C LEU A 102 15.08 -10.23 11.72
N LYS A 103 14.38 -11.20 12.31
CA LYS A 103 12.93 -11.14 12.51
C LYS A 103 12.52 -9.90 13.32
N ILE A 104 13.22 -9.60 14.41
CA ILE A 104 12.91 -8.45 15.25
C ILE A 104 13.25 -7.13 14.55
N ILE A 105 14.37 -7.10 13.81
CA ILE A 105 14.75 -5.94 13.00
C ILE A 105 13.66 -5.63 11.96
N LEU A 106 13.19 -6.65 11.22
CA LEU A 106 12.15 -6.49 10.20
C LEU A 106 10.83 -5.99 10.80
N HIS A 107 10.40 -6.56 11.93
CA HIS A 107 9.17 -6.10 12.57
C HIS A 107 9.29 -4.66 13.10
N LYS A 108 10.45 -4.26 13.65
CA LYS A 108 10.68 -2.88 14.08
C LYS A 108 10.62 -1.91 12.89
N MET A 109 11.22 -2.27 11.76
CA MET A 109 11.14 -1.47 10.53
C MET A 109 9.69 -1.32 10.07
N GLU A 110 8.89 -2.38 10.16
CA GLU A 110 7.49 -2.35 9.74
C GLU A 110 6.64 -1.44 10.65
N VAL A 111 6.84 -1.49 11.97
CA VAL A 111 6.19 -0.53 12.89
C VAL A 111 6.54 0.91 12.51
N GLN A 112 7.81 1.20 12.24
CA GLN A 112 8.22 2.54 11.82
C GLN A 112 7.56 2.97 10.50
N ARG A 113 7.46 2.06 9.53
CA ARG A 113 6.83 2.33 8.23
C ARG A 113 5.35 2.66 8.39
N LEU A 114 4.62 1.84 9.14
CA LEU A 114 3.18 2.00 9.37
C LEU A 114 2.88 3.22 10.25
N ALA A 115 3.66 3.45 11.30
CA ALA A 115 3.55 4.64 12.14
C ALA A 115 3.78 5.93 11.34
N TYR A 116 4.76 5.94 10.42
CA TYR A 116 4.97 7.06 9.52
C TYR A 116 3.72 7.33 8.66
N MET A 117 3.13 6.28 8.08
CA MET A 117 1.95 6.39 7.21
C MET A 117 0.73 6.98 7.95
N ILE A 118 0.40 6.47 9.15
CA ILE A 118 -0.69 7.02 9.96
C ILE A 118 -0.43 8.47 10.36
N ASN A 119 0.79 8.77 10.81
CA ASN A 119 1.16 10.12 11.17
C ASN A 119 1.04 11.09 9.99
N GLU A 120 1.42 10.67 8.79
CA GLU A 120 1.34 11.53 7.61
C GLU A 120 -0.11 11.72 7.13
N TYR A 121 -0.96 10.69 7.26
CA TYR A 121 -2.41 10.83 7.06
C TYR A 121 -3.00 11.90 8.00
N ILE A 122 -2.77 11.79 9.31
CA ILE A 122 -3.29 12.76 10.29
C ILE A 122 -2.72 14.16 10.05
N ARG A 123 -1.41 14.31 9.82
CA ARG A 123 -0.80 15.62 9.52
C ARG A 123 -1.38 16.26 8.27
N THR A 124 -1.63 15.48 7.22
CA THR A 124 -2.20 15.99 5.96
C THR A 124 -3.61 16.52 6.22
N ARG A 125 -4.41 15.80 7.00
CA ARG A 125 -5.76 16.23 7.39
C ARG A 125 -5.75 17.49 8.23
N LEU A 126 -4.92 17.54 9.28
CA LEU A 126 -4.81 18.73 10.14
C LEU A 126 -4.43 19.98 9.34
N LYS A 127 -3.51 19.88 8.38
CA LYS A 127 -3.15 20.99 7.49
C LYS A 127 -4.33 21.47 6.63
N LYS A 128 -5.18 20.54 6.15
CA LYS A 128 -6.39 20.89 5.39
C LYS A 128 -7.46 21.52 6.29
N ILE A 129 -7.61 21.02 7.52
CA ILE A 129 -8.54 21.56 8.50
C ILE A 129 -8.13 22.99 8.87
N GLU A 130 -6.85 23.21 9.20
CA GLU A 130 -6.30 24.52 9.55
C GLU A 130 -6.54 25.60 8.47
N LYS A 131 -6.61 25.19 7.20
CA LYS A 131 -6.83 26.11 6.08
C LYS A 131 -8.26 26.65 6.01
N ASP A 132 -9.25 25.81 6.29
CA ASP A 132 -10.67 26.09 6.00
C ASP A 132 -11.60 25.69 7.17
N VAL A 133 -11.21 26.02 8.41
CA VAL A 133 -11.87 25.57 9.66
C VAL A 133 -13.38 25.84 9.69
N GLU A 134 -13.82 27.09 9.50
CA GLU A 134 -15.24 27.46 9.60
C GLU A 134 -16.12 26.74 8.55
N VAL A 135 -15.59 26.56 7.34
CA VAL A 135 -16.31 25.88 6.25
C VAL A 135 -16.48 24.40 6.57
N LEU A 136 -15.43 23.75 7.07
CA LEU A 136 -15.45 22.33 7.40
C LEU A 136 -16.34 22.03 8.61
N GLN A 137 -16.33 22.88 9.64
CA GLN A 137 -17.23 22.73 10.80
C GLN A 137 -18.71 22.81 10.37
N ASN A 138 -19.06 23.82 9.57
CA ASN A 138 -20.42 23.97 9.06
C ASN A 138 -20.82 22.78 8.20
N GLU A 139 -19.93 22.32 7.32
CA GLU A 139 -20.18 21.14 6.48
C GLU A 139 -20.38 19.87 7.31
N ASP A 140 -19.56 19.63 8.35
CA ASP A 140 -19.69 18.46 9.21
C ASP A 140 -21.04 18.45 9.96
N VAL A 141 -21.50 19.60 10.43
CA VAL A 141 -22.84 19.76 11.06
C VAL A 141 -23.96 19.47 10.07
N GLU A 142 -23.86 19.94 8.82
CA GLU A 142 -24.86 19.62 7.79
C GLU A 142 -24.86 18.13 7.42
N ARG A 143 -23.68 17.50 7.35
CA ARG A 143 -23.57 16.06 7.07
C ARG A 143 -24.22 15.23 8.17
N GLU A 144 -24.05 15.61 9.44
CA GLU A 144 -24.68 14.95 10.57
C GLU A 144 -26.21 14.97 10.47
N LYS A 145 -26.82 16.09 10.04
CA LYS A 145 -28.27 16.18 9.80
C LYS A 145 -28.76 15.25 8.71
N THR A 146 -27.93 15.02 7.69
CA THR A 146 -28.26 14.15 6.54
C THR A 146 -27.84 12.70 6.71
N ASN A 147 -27.25 12.35 7.86
CA ASN A 147 -26.66 11.03 8.14
C ASN A 147 -25.59 10.62 7.11
N ALA A 148 -24.84 11.59 6.58
CA ALA A 148 -23.71 11.38 5.70
C ALA A 148 -22.43 11.08 6.52
N PRO A 149 -21.41 10.44 5.93
CA PRO A 149 -20.15 10.17 6.62
C PRO A 149 -19.50 11.45 7.16
N ARG A 150 -19.16 11.41 8.46
CA ARG A 150 -18.52 12.51 9.18
C ARG A 150 -17.18 12.88 8.55
N LEU A 151 -16.93 14.18 8.46
CA LEU A 151 -15.67 14.72 7.96
C LEU A 151 -14.60 14.72 9.03
N LEU A 152 -14.96 15.12 10.26
CA LEU A 152 -14.03 15.34 11.34
C LEU A 152 -14.18 14.24 12.41
N SER A 153 -13.05 13.71 12.88
CA SER A 153 -13.03 12.88 14.08
C SER A 153 -13.33 13.69 15.34
N SER A 154 -13.60 13.01 16.45
CA SER A 154 -13.80 13.65 17.76
C SER A 154 -12.63 14.56 18.16
N ALA A 155 -11.39 14.12 17.98
CA ALA A 155 -10.19 14.90 18.27
C ALA A 155 -9.97 16.05 17.27
N GLU A 156 -10.30 15.85 15.99
CA GLU A 156 -10.20 16.90 14.96
C GLU A 156 -11.19 18.04 15.21
N LYS A 157 -12.38 17.74 15.75
CA LYS A 157 -13.35 18.76 16.18
C LYS A 157 -12.78 19.66 17.27
N ILE A 158 -12.15 19.07 18.30
CA ILE A 158 -11.49 19.80 19.39
C ILE A 158 -10.34 20.66 18.84
N PHE A 159 -9.60 20.17 17.85
CA PHE A 159 -8.53 20.95 17.21
C PHE A 159 -9.07 22.15 16.41
N ALA A 160 -10.28 22.03 15.86
CA ALA A 160 -10.92 23.06 15.05
C ALA A 160 -11.68 24.13 15.88
N GLU A 161 -11.90 23.90 17.17
CA GLU A 161 -12.52 24.85 18.11
C GLU A 161 -11.55 25.95 18.59
#